data_AF-A0A0N0IY58-F1
#
_entry.id   AF-A0A0N0IY58-F1
#
_cell.length_a   1.000
_cell.length_b   1.000
_cell.length_c   1.000
_cell.angle_alpha   90.00
_cell.angle_beta   90.00
_cell.angle_gamma   90.00
#
_symmetry.space_group_name_H-M   'P 1'
#
loop_
_entity.id
_entity.type
_entity.pdbx_description
1 polymer ?
#
loop_
_entity_poly.entity_id
_entity_poly.type
_entity_poly.pdbx_seq_one_letter_code
_entity_poly.pdbx_strand_id
1 'polypeptide(L)'
;MYYQDSLIVNRNFKDGTGFSKLTVKVINPCNGEKERFDGVVTMISAVVKNKNYGDSIVYDYPDAQSGLINLKAENISNYTVNKSQAVFIPFTYCGNWDNDTKVSFIILYSRKKYLYHIKYYCGEDGKCRINDNLNIRLKDLPSELRLKVRKDLETKYNKSDDFY
;
A
#
# COMPACT_ATOMS: atom_id res chain seq x y z
N MET A 1 0.34 29.78 -0.94
CA MET A 1 0.69 28.62 -1.81
C MET A 1 1.17 27.53 -0.85
N TYR A 2 0.32 26.55 -0.53
CA TYR A 2 0.68 25.50 0.44
C TYR A 2 1.62 24.50 -0.24
N TYR A 3 2.86 24.39 0.25
CA TYR A 3 3.77 23.33 -0.17
C TYR A 3 3.17 21.99 0.26
N GLN A 4 2.68 21.22 -0.69
CA GLN A 4 2.31 19.82 -0.44
C GLN A 4 3.61 19.02 -0.33
N ASP A 5 3.89 18.50 0.86
CA ASP A 5 4.97 17.54 1.03
C ASP A 5 4.68 16.33 0.14
N SER A 6 5.71 15.75 -0.48
CA SER A 6 5.54 14.55 -1.28
C SER A 6 6.68 13.56 -1.05
N LEU A 7 6.30 12.29 -0.95
CA LEU A 7 7.22 11.16 -0.92
C LEU A 7 7.19 10.49 -2.30
N ILE A 8 8.36 10.32 -2.91
CA ILE A 8 8.49 9.63 -4.19
C ILE A 8 9.46 8.46 -4.03
N VAL A 9 8.97 7.25 -4.29
CA VAL A 9 9.78 6.02 -4.30
C VAL A 9 9.93 5.54 -5.73
N ASN A 10 11.16 5.29 -6.17
CA ASN A 10 11.47 4.70 -7.46
C ASN A 10 12.14 3.35 -7.28
N ARG A 11 11.67 2.32 -8.00
CA ARG A 11 12.30 0.99 -8.01
C ARG A 11 12.36 0.44 -9.43
N ASN A 12 13.52 -0.08 -9.82
CA ASN A 12 13.66 -0.81 -11.07
C ASN A 12 13.57 -2.31 -10.81
N PHE A 13 12.96 -3.05 -11.72
CA PHE A 13 12.85 -4.50 -11.62
C PHE A 13 12.80 -5.16 -13.00
N LYS A 14 13.14 -6.44 -13.04
CA LYS A 14 13.11 -7.25 -14.26
C LYS A 14 11.74 -7.95 -14.38
N ASP A 15 11.04 -7.70 -15.48
CA ASP A 15 9.74 -8.30 -15.79
C ASP A 15 9.85 -9.10 -17.10
N GLY A 16 9.87 -10.43 -16.99
CA GLY A 16 10.26 -11.30 -18.09
C GLY A 16 11.67 -11.00 -18.61
N THR A 17 11.77 -10.64 -19.89
CA THR A 17 13.02 -10.26 -20.55
C THR A 17 13.32 -8.76 -20.50
N GLY A 18 12.36 -7.93 -20.07
CA GLY A 18 12.46 -6.48 -20.03
C GLY A 18 12.77 -5.92 -18.65
N PHE A 19 13.15 -4.64 -18.62
CA PHE A 19 13.22 -3.85 -17.39
C PHE A 19 12.01 -2.94 -17.27
N SER A 20 11.42 -2.93 -16.09
CA SER A 20 10.30 -2.08 -15.71
C SER A 20 10.73 -1.16 -14.57
N LYS A 21 10.18 0.06 -14.57
CA LYS A 21 10.35 1.04 -13.50
C LYS A 21 9.02 1.24 -12.79
N LEU A 22 9.02 1.07 -11.48
CA LEU A 22 7.99 1.50 -10.56
C LEU A 22 8.31 2.92 -10.07
N THR A 23 7.30 3.78 -10.09
CA THR A 23 7.29 5.06 -9.38
C THR A 23 6.04 5.11 -8.51
N VAL A 24 6.22 5.24 -7.21
CA VAL A 24 5.14 5.47 -6.23
C VAL A 24 5.27 6.89 -5.71
N LYS A 25 4.19 7.66 -5.71
CA LYS A 25 4.15 9.01 -5.18
C LYS A 25 3.02 9.14 -4.18
N VAL A 26 3.34 9.60 -2.98
CA VAL A 26 2.36 9.99 -1.96
C VAL A 26 2.39 11.51 -1.82
N ILE A 27 1.22 12.13 -1.83
CA ILE A 27 1.03 13.55 -1.53
C ILE A 27 0.54 13.68 -0.10
N ASN A 28 1.13 14.60 0.66
CA ASN A 28 0.91 14.75 2.09
C ASN A 28 1.02 13.40 2.82
N PRO A 29 2.18 12.74 2.77
CA PRO A 29 2.41 11.51 3.53
C PRO A 29 2.46 11.83 5.04
N CYS A 30 2.32 10.79 5.86
CA CYS A 30 2.62 10.87 7.29
C CYS A 30 4.04 11.41 7.52
N ASN A 31 4.16 12.38 8.44
CA ASN A 31 5.44 12.92 8.88
C ASN A 31 5.44 13.00 10.41
N GLY A 32 6.36 12.30 11.07
CA GLY A 32 6.50 12.31 12.54
C GLY A 32 6.94 13.66 13.12
N GLU A 33 7.41 14.59 12.28
CA GLU A 33 7.86 15.93 12.70
C GLU A 33 6.79 17.01 12.58
N LYS A 34 5.65 16.74 11.92
CA LYS A 34 4.58 17.72 11.69
C LYS A 34 3.31 17.25 12.38
N GLU A 35 2.89 17.98 13.42
CA GLU A 35 1.63 17.77 14.17
C GLU A 35 0.35 17.97 13.32
N ARG A 36 0.49 18.21 12.03
CA ARG A 36 -0.58 18.70 11.17
C ARG A 36 -1.14 17.59 10.30
N PHE A 37 -2.27 17.04 10.74
CA PHE A 37 -3.25 16.38 9.89
C PHE A 37 -4.10 17.42 9.14
N ASP A 38 -3.47 18.45 8.55
CA ASP A 38 -4.14 19.55 7.84
C ASP A 38 -4.12 19.38 6.32
N GLY A 39 -3.86 18.16 5.85
CA GLY A 39 -3.87 17.81 4.44
C GLY A 39 -5.25 18.02 3.84
N VAL A 40 -5.42 19.06 3.02
CA VAL A 40 -6.62 19.26 2.18
C VAL A 40 -6.86 18.07 1.24
N VAL A 41 -5.77 17.37 0.88
CA VAL A 41 -5.76 16.16 0.05
C VAL A 41 -4.63 15.26 0.53
N THR A 42 -4.86 13.96 0.65
CA THR A 42 -3.78 12.95 0.70
C THR A 42 -4.09 11.87 -0.32
N MET A 43 -3.10 11.53 -1.13
CA MET A 43 -3.27 10.61 -2.26
C MET A 43 -2.02 9.78 -2.46
N ILE A 44 -2.19 8.55 -2.92
CA ILE A 44 -1.10 7.69 -3.39
C ILE A 44 -1.34 7.35 -4.85
N SER A 45 -0.29 7.45 -5.65
CA SER A 45 -0.26 6.99 -7.02
C SER A 45 0.88 6.02 -7.24
N ALA A 46 0.65 5.00 -8.06
CA ALA A 46 1.66 4.04 -8.45
C ALA A 46 1.65 3.89 -9.96
N VAL A 47 2.83 3.98 -10.57
CA VAL A 47 3.05 3.85 -12.00
C VAL A 47 4.10 2.79 -12.25
N VAL A 48 3.77 1.79 -13.06
CA VAL A 48 4.73 0.84 -13.63
C VAL A 48 4.87 1.17 -15.11
N LYS A 49 6.09 1.42 -15.57
CA LYS A 49 6.39 1.71 -16.97
C LYS A 49 7.56 0.88 -17.46
N ASN A 50 7.44 0.35 -18.68
CA ASN A 50 8.57 -0.18 -19.44
C ASN A 50 8.54 0.40 -20.87
N LYS A 51 9.35 -0.18 -21.77
CA LYS A 51 9.42 0.27 -23.18
C LYS A 51 8.11 0.08 -23.96
N ASN A 52 7.28 -0.89 -23.56
CA ASN A 52 6.12 -1.36 -24.34
C ASN A 52 4.77 -0.97 -23.72
N TYR A 53 4.72 -0.71 -22.40
CA TYR A 53 3.47 -0.35 -21.72
C TYR A 53 3.72 0.52 -20.47
N GLY A 54 2.64 1.17 -20.03
CA GLY A 54 2.59 1.89 -18.77
C GLY A 54 1.22 1.70 -18.10
N ASP A 55 1.23 1.32 -16.82
CA ASP A 55 0.06 1.19 -15.98
C ASP A 55 0.15 2.16 -14.81
N SER A 56 -0.97 2.80 -14.48
CA SER A 56 -1.06 3.70 -13.33
C SER A 56 -2.34 3.48 -12.53
N ILE A 57 -2.26 3.64 -11.23
CA ILE A 57 -3.41 3.75 -10.33
C ILE A 57 -3.20 4.97 -9.43
N VAL A 58 -4.29 5.67 -9.13
CA VAL A 58 -4.35 6.76 -8.17
C VAL A 58 -5.44 6.42 -7.18
N TYR A 59 -5.15 6.62 -5.90
CA TYR A 59 -6.09 6.50 -4.80
C TYR A 59 -6.07 7.80 -4.01
N ASP A 60 -7.20 8.51 -4.04
CA ASP A 60 -7.46 9.67 -3.20
C ASP A 60 -8.06 9.18 -1.89
N TYR A 61 -7.39 9.48 -0.76
CA TYR A 61 -7.88 9.06 0.54
C TYR A 61 -9.05 9.97 0.96
N PRO A 62 -10.25 9.42 1.20
CA PRO A 62 -11.42 10.24 1.48
C PRO A 62 -11.34 10.95 2.84
N ASP A 63 -10.61 10.37 3.80
CA ASP A 63 -10.56 10.85 5.19
C ASP A 63 -9.28 11.66 5.47
N ALA A 64 -8.82 12.45 4.48
CA ALA A 64 -7.57 13.22 4.55
C ALA A 64 -7.49 14.20 5.75
N GLN A 65 -8.65 14.58 6.30
CA GLN A 65 -8.78 15.43 7.49
C GLN A 65 -8.59 14.67 8.81
N SER A 66 -8.70 13.34 8.78
CA SER A 66 -8.60 12.45 9.95
C SER A 66 -7.39 11.52 9.87
N GLY A 67 -6.64 11.55 8.77
CA GLY A 67 -5.41 10.80 8.65
C GLY A 67 -4.70 10.99 7.32
N LEU A 68 -3.44 10.61 7.30
CA LEU A 68 -2.58 10.68 6.11
C LEU A 68 -2.08 9.29 5.74
N ILE A 69 -1.62 9.12 4.50
CA ILE A 69 -1.04 7.86 4.02
C ILE A 69 0.39 7.69 4.55
N ASN A 70 0.65 6.55 5.18
CA ASN A 70 1.98 6.12 5.58
C ASN A 70 2.52 5.07 4.61
N LEU A 71 3.57 5.42 3.87
CA LEU A 71 4.22 4.51 2.92
C LEU A 71 5.66 4.23 3.35
N LYS A 72 5.92 2.98 3.74
CA LYS A 72 7.26 2.46 4.05
C LYS A 72 7.87 1.87 2.77
N ALA A 73 8.86 2.56 2.20
CA ALA A 73 9.44 2.22 0.91
C ALA A 73 10.05 0.81 0.88
N GLU A 74 10.61 0.36 1.99
CA GLU A 74 11.19 -0.96 2.24
C GLU A 74 10.15 -2.09 2.14
N ASN A 75 8.88 -1.82 2.45
CA ASN A 75 7.81 -2.81 2.41
C ASN A 75 7.29 -3.08 1.00
N ILE A 76 7.61 -2.21 0.04
CA ILE A 76 7.34 -2.46 -1.38
C ILE A 76 8.12 -3.69 -1.81
N SER A 77 7.45 -4.65 -2.43
CA SER A 77 8.06 -5.92 -2.82
C SER A 77 7.56 -6.40 -4.17
N ASN A 78 8.36 -7.25 -4.81
CA ASN A 78 8.00 -7.90 -6.06
C ASN A 78 7.86 -9.39 -5.81
N TYR A 79 6.94 -10.03 -6.53
CA TYR A 79 6.74 -11.46 -6.51
C TYR A 79 6.59 -11.97 -7.94
N THR A 80 7.31 -13.04 -8.28
CA THR A 80 7.26 -13.61 -9.62
C THR A 80 6.16 -14.66 -9.71
N VAL A 81 5.23 -14.48 -10.65
CA VAL A 81 4.21 -15.47 -11.03
C VAL A 81 4.27 -15.68 -12.53
N ASN A 82 4.54 -16.91 -12.97
CA ASN A 82 4.64 -17.27 -14.39
C ASN A 82 5.55 -16.34 -15.21
N LYS A 83 6.79 -16.10 -14.71
CA LYS A 83 7.81 -15.22 -15.31
C LYS A 83 7.45 -13.73 -15.38
N SER A 84 6.27 -13.34 -14.88
CA SER A 84 5.82 -11.96 -14.78
C SER A 84 5.94 -11.47 -13.34
N GLN A 85 6.35 -10.22 -13.13
CA GLN A 85 6.42 -9.64 -11.79
C GLN A 85 5.09 -9.02 -11.39
N ALA A 86 4.60 -9.39 -10.21
CA ALA A 86 3.60 -8.64 -9.48
C ALA A 86 4.31 -7.67 -8.53
N VAL A 87 3.90 -6.41 -8.52
CA VAL A 87 4.40 -5.39 -7.59
C VAL A 87 3.37 -5.20 -6.48
N PHE A 88 3.82 -5.28 -5.23
CA PHE A 88 3.02 -5.07 -4.03
C PHE A 88 3.46 -3.79 -3.35
N ILE A 89 2.52 -2.89 -3.14
CA ILE A 89 2.74 -1.57 -2.55
C ILE A 89 1.82 -1.46 -1.33
N PRO A 90 2.23 -2.02 -0.19
CA PRO A 90 1.51 -1.83 1.07
C PRO A 90 1.65 -0.39 1.56
N PHE A 91 0.60 0.13 2.17
CA PHE A 91 0.59 1.40 2.89
C PHE A 91 -0.42 1.36 4.05
N THR A 92 -0.12 2.07 5.11
CA THR A 92 -0.96 2.24 6.30
C THR A 92 -1.37 3.70 6.43
N TYR A 93 -1.92 4.09 7.57
CA TYR A 93 -2.41 5.44 7.81
C TYR A 93 -1.98 5.90 9.20
N CYS A 94 -1.59 7.15 9.32
CA CYS A 94 -1.47 7.84 10.61
C CYS A 94 -2.71 8.73 10.82
N GLY A 95 -3.07 9.01 12.07
CA GLY A 95 -4.12 9.98 12.41
C GLY A 95 -5.40 9.42 13.03
N ASN A 96 -5.53 8.09 13.13
CA ASN A 96 -6.61 7.45 13.90
C ASN A 96 -6.07 6.91 15.22
N TRP A 97 -6.67 7.32 16.33
CA TRP A 97 -6.34 6.89 17.70
C TRP A 97 -7.20 5.72 18.18
N ASP A 98 -8.02 5.15 17.29
CA ASP A 98 -8.86 4.00 17.59
C ASP A 98 -8.10 2.68 17.41
N ASN A 99 -8.53 1.66 18.16
CA ASN A 99 -8.01 0.29 18.06
C ASN A 99 -8.27 -0.36 16.69
N ASP A 100 -9.17 0.22 15.89
CA ASP A 100 -9.42 -0.17 14.51
C ASP A 100 -8.45 0.54 13.56
N THR A 101 -7.60 -0.26 12.92
CA THR A 101 -6.65 0.21 11.91
C THR A 101 -6.84 -0.55 10.60
N LYS A 102 -6.13 -0.16 9.56
CA LYS A 102 -6.21 -0.82 8.25
C LYS A 102 -4.88 -0.80 7.53
N VAL A 103 -4.60 -1.87 6.81
CA VAL A 103 -3.54 -1.89 5.80
C VAL A 103 -4.17 -1.88 4.43
N SER A 104 -3.66 -1.03 3.56
CA SER A 104 -4.07 -0.97 2.17
C SER A 104 -2.94 -1.41 1.25
N PHE A 105 -3.30 -2.00 0.11
CA PHE A 105 -2.31 -2.54 -0.81
C PHE A 105 -2.74 -2.22 -2.23
N ILE A 106 -1.83 -1.59 -2.97
CA ILE A 106 -1.89 -1.57 -4.42
C ILE A 106 -1.12 -2.78 -4.94
N ILE A 107 -1.74 -3.54 -5.84
CA ILE A 107 -1.10 -4.64 -6.55
C ILE A 107 -1.19 -4.37 -8.04
N LEU A 108 -0.04 -4.35 -8.71
CA LEU A 108 0.06 -4.20 -10.16
C LEU A 108 0.59 -5.52 -10.74
N TYR A 109 -0.24 -6.20 -11.54
CA TYR A 109 0.12 -7.49 -12.12
C TYR A 109 -0.61 -7.73 -13.44
N SER A 110 0.13 -8.08 -14.50
CA SER A 110 -0.44 -8.44 -15.81
C SER A 110 -1.48 -7.42 -16.31
N ARG A 111 -1.12 -6.12 -16.24
CA ARG A 111 -1.97 -4.97 -16.60
C ARG A 111 -3.26 -4.81 -15.79
N LYS A 112 -3.46 -5.64 -14.78
CA LYS A 112 -4.54 -5.49 -13.80
C LYS A 112 -4.02 -4.72 -12.59
N LYS A 113 -4.92 -3.90 -12.05
CA LYS A 113 -4.68 -3.02 -10.93
C LYS A 113 -5.65 -3.44 -9.84
N TYR A 114 -5.12 -3.71 -8.67
CA TYR A 114 -5.94 -4.06 -7.52
C TYR A 114 -5.64 -3.09 -6.39
N LEU A 115 -6.69 -2.64 -5.72
CA LEU A 115 -6.61 -1.83 -4.52
C LEU A 115 -7.48 -2.51 -3.47
N TYR A 116 -6.87 -2.88 -2.35
CA TYR A 116 -7.56 -3.48 -1.23
C TYR A 116 -7.31 -2.67 0.03
N HIS A 117 -8.33 -2.64 0.88
CA HIS A 117 -8.27 -2.09 2.23
C HIS A 117 -8.67 -3.22 3.18
N ILE A 118 -7.75 -3.64 4.06
CA ILE A 118 -7.95 -4.75 4.99
C ILE A 118 -7.95 -4.19 6.40
N LYS A 119 -9.06 -4.37 7.11
CA LYS A 119 -9.24 -3.94 8.48
C LYS A 119 -8.49 -4.86 9.44
N TYR A 120 -7.94 -4.27 10.48
CA TYR A 120 -7.32 -4.92 11.61
C TYR A 120 -7.90 -4.36 12.90
N TYR A 121 -7.93 -5.20 13.92
CA TYR A 121 -8.18 -4.81 15.29
C TYR A 121 -6.90 -5.02 16.09
N CYS A 122 -6.42 -3.98 16.76
CA CYS A 122 -5.27 -4.03 17.67
C CYS A 122 -5.77 -3.99 19.11
N GLY A 123 -5.49 -5.05 19.87
CA GLY A 123 -5.87 -5.13 21.28
C GLY A 123 -4.96 -4.29 22.18
N GLU A 124 -5.38 -4.09 23.43
CA GLU A 124 -4.57 -3.42 24.47
C GLU A 124 -3.24 -4.13 24.76
N ASP A 125 -3.14 -5.43 24.42
CA ASP A 125 -1.89 -6.21 24.48
C ASP A 125 -0.90 -5.88 23.35
N GLY A 126 -1.22 -4.88 22.53
CA GLY A 126 -0.45 -4.43 21.38
C GLY A 126 -0.51 -5.36 20.18
N LYS A 127 -1.22 -6.50 20.27
CA LYS A 127 -1.33 -7.48 19.17
C LYS A 127 -2.45 -7.09 18.22
N CYS A 128 -2.15 -7.14 16.93
CA CYS A 128 -3.11 -6.86 15.87
C CYS A 128 -3.55 -8.14 15.16
N ARG A 129 -4.83 -8.20 14.80
CA ARG A 129 -5.44 -9.31 14.07
C ARG A 129 -6.31 -8.79 12.95
N ILE A 130 -6.36 -9.54 11.86
CA ILE A 130 -7.20 -9.22 10.71
C ILE A 130 -8.68 -9.27 11.13
N ASN A 131 -9.40 -8.18 10.88
CA ASN A 131 -10.83 -8.02 11.13
C ASN A 131 -11.60 -7.90 9.80
N ASP A 132 -11.29 -8.80 8.86
CA ASP A 132 -11.89 -8.84 7.52
C ASP A 132 -11.92 -10.27 6.98
N ASN A 133 -12.92 -10.59 6.16
CA ASN A 133 -12.97 -11.88 5.48
C ASN A 133 -12.06 -11.87 4.24
N LEU A 134 -10.81 -12.32 4.40
CA LEU A 134 -9.83 -12.34 3.31
C LEU A 134 -10.25 -13.18 2.10
N ASN A 135 -11.05 -14.23 2.28
CA ASN A 135 -11.53 -15.04 1.16
C ASN A 135 -12.44 -14.23 0.23
N ILE A 136 -13.28 -13.37 0.81
CA ILE A 136 -14.18 -12.49 0.08
C ILE A 136 -13.42 -11.28 -0.46
N ARG A 137 -12.62 -10.62 0.39
CA ARG A 137 -11.89 -9.39 0.03
C ARG A 137 -10.91 -9.61 -1.12
N LEU A 138 -10.21 -10.74 -1.13
CA LEU A 138 -9.16 -11.05 -2.10
C LEU A 138 -9.65 -12.00 -3.21
N LYS A 139 -10.97 -12.13 -3.43
CA LYS A 139 -11.53 -13.12 -4.36
C LYS A 139 -11.07 -12.93 -5.81
N ASP A 140 -10.83 -11.68 -6.21
CA ASP A 140 -10.47 -11.32 -7.59
C ASP A 140 -8.96 -11.42 -7.86
N LEU A 141 -8.15 -11.64 -6.81
CA LEU A 141 -6.72 -11.89 -6.95
C LEU A 141 -6.47 -13.33 -7.46
N PRO A 142 -5.55 -13.51 -8.42
CA PRO A 142 -5.02 -14.82 -8.75
C PRO A 142 -4.56 -15.58 -7.51
N SER A 143 -4.79 -16.90 -7.47
CA SER A 143 -4.57 -17.75 -6.29
C SER A 143 -3.17 -17.60 -5.69
N GLU A 144 -2.13 -17.59 -6.51
CA GLU A 144 -0.73 -17.41 -6.07
C GLU A 144 -0.50 -16.05 -5.40
N LEU A 145 -1.02 -14.97 -5.99
CA LEU A 145 -0.93 -13.62 -5.40
C LEU A 145 -1.74 -13.54 -4.11
N ARG A 146 -2.93 -14.14 -4.08
CA ARG A 146 -3.79 -14.18 -2.89
C ARG A 146 -3.10 -14.87 -1.71
N LEU A 147 -2.42 -15.99 -1.95
CA LEU A 147 -1.64 -16.69 -0.92
C LEU A 147 -0.49 -15.82 -0.40
N LYS A 148 0.24 -15.14 -1.30
CA LYS A 148 1.31 -14.21 -0.92
C LYS A 148 0.80 -13.04 -0.09
N VAL A 149 -0.31 -12.41 -0.49
CA VAL A 149 -0.93 -11.29 0.23
C VAL A 149 -1.39 -11.73 1.62
N ARG A 150 -2.07 -12.89 1.72
CA ARG A 150 -2.50 -13.44 2.99
C ARG A 150 -1.31 -13.64 3.94
N LYS A 151 -0.24 -14.27 3.47
CA LYS A 151 0.95 -14.49 4.28
C LYS A 151 1.57 -13.17 4.75
N ASP A 152 1.64 -12.17 3.89
CA ASP A 152 2.18 -10.86 4.27
C ASP A 152 1.29 -10.17 5.31
N LEU A 153 -0.03 -10.20 5.12
CA LEU A 153 -1.01 -9.66 6.07
C LEU A 153 -0.87 -10.31 7.46
N GLU A 154 -0.74 -11.63 7.51
CA GLU A 154 -0.68 -12.39 8.77
C GLU A 154 0.67 -12.24 9.49
N THR A 155 1.75 -11.97 8.76
CA THR A 155 3.11 -11.98 9.34
C THR A 155 3.72 -10.60 9.57
N LYS A 156 3.37 -9.59 8.77
CA LYS A 156 3.99 -8.25 8.81
C LYS A 156 3.21 -7.21 9.62
N TYR A 157 1.96 -7.50 9.98
CA TYR A 157 1.05 -6.54 10.61
C TYR A 157 0.38 -7.15 11.85
N ASN A 158 1.20 -7.65 12.77
CA ASN A 158 0.74 -8.36 13.97
C ASN A 158 0.96 -7.57 15.25
N LYS A 159 1.59 -6.39 15.17
CA LYS A 159 1.78 -5.44 16.27
C LYS A 159 1.30 -4.05 15.88
N SER A 160 0.92 -3.28 16.88
CA SER A 160 0.43 -1.90 16.69
C SER A 160 1.49 -1.03 15.99
N ASP A 161 2.76 -1.18 16.36
CA ASP A 161 3.90 -0.47 15.77
C ASP A 161 4.08 -0.74 14.26
N ASP A 162 3.55 -1.85 13.73
CA ASP A 162 3.65 -2.15 12.30
C ASP A 162 2.86 -1.12 11.44
N PHE A 163 1.89 -0.43 12.06
CA PHE A 163 0.99 0.52 11.41
C PHE A 163 1.52 1.96 11.41
N TYR A 164 2.43 2.30 12.33
CA TYR A 164 2.95 3.65 12.55
C TYR A 164 4.36 3.83 11.96
#